data_AF-A0A484ZT81-F1
#
_entry.id   AF-A0A484ZT81-F1
#
_cell.length_a   1.000
_cell.length_b   1.000
_cell.length_c   1.000
_cell.angle_alpha   90.00
_cell.angle_beta   90.00
_cell.angle_gamma   90.00
#
_symmetry.space_group_name_H-M   'P 1'
#
loop_
_entity.id
_entity.type
_entity.pdbx_description
1 polymer ?
#
loop_
_entity_poly.entity_id
_entity_poly.type
_entity_poly.pdbx_seq_one_letter_code
_entity_poly.pdbx_strand_id
1 'polypeptide(L)'
;MTADYSLSPAGIVANLSTGQVQDGHGSLDTLISISKITGSAKDDIFEITNNLDLHQYTLDGGTGTDVIKKSGSGGVFTLGDSNFHIANIEKLDFADGQNDTLSVELTGLFRRRFS
;
A
#
# COMPACT_ATOMS: atom_id res chain seq x y z
N MET A 1 11.16 -2.80 -11.51
CA MET A 1 12.20 -1.89 -10.97
C MET A 1 11.75 -1.38 -9.61
N THR A 2 12.65 -0.80 -8.81
CA THR A 2 12.29 -0.23 -7.49
C THR A 2 12.37 1.29 -7.55
N ALA A 3 11.33 1.98 -7.09
CA ALA A 3 11.38 3.38 -6.69
C ALA A 3 11.75 3.42 -5.20
N ASP A 4 12.81 4.15 -4.86
CA ASP A 4 13.36 4.17 -3.50
C ASP A 4 13.38 5.60 -2.96
N TYR A 5 12.53 5.85 -1.96
CA TYR A 5 12.34 7.13 -1.31
C TYR A 5 12.96 7.17 0.09
N SER A 6 13.81 6.21 0.45
CA SER A 6 14.40 6.09 1.80
C SER A 6 15.18 7.34 2.26
N LEU A 7 15.66 8.15 1.32
CA LEU A 7 16.37 9.41 1.56
C LEU A 7 15.48 10.66 1.43
N SER A 8 14.17 10.51 1.21
CA SER A 8 13.23 11.63 1.15
C SER A 8 13.24 12.40 2.48
N PRO A 9 13.30 13.76 2.45
CA PRO A 9 13.33 14.57 3.67
C PRO A 9 11.97 14.61 4.39
N ALA A 10 10.89 14.18 3.73
CA ALA A 10 9.54 14.10 4.27
C ALA A 10 8.90 12.74 3.95
N GLY A 11 7.82 12.41 4.67
CA GLY A 11 6.97 11.27 4.35
C GLY A 11 6.38 11.41 2.95
N ILE A 12 6.39 10.34 2.18
CA ILE A 12 5.85 10.34 0.82
C ILE A 12 4.34 10.22 0.85
N VAL A 13 3.70 10.79 -0.17
CA VAL A 13 2.30 10.51 -0.49
C VAL A 13 2.26 9.84 -1.86
N ALA A 14 2.10 8.52 -1.86
CA ALA A 14 2.09 7.70 -3.07
C ALA A 14 0.64 7.35 -3.47
N ASN A 15 0.15 7.96 -4.55
CA ASN A 15 -1.13 7.59 -5.14
C ASN A 15 -0.94 6.43 -6.13
N LEU A 16 -1.32 5.23 -5.72
CA LEU A 16 -1.07 4.02 -6.50
C LEU A 16 -2.05 3.84 -7.65
N SER A 17 -3.22 4.50 -7.58
CA SER A 17 -4.20 4.50 -8.68
C SER A 17 -3.73 5.32 -9.88
N THR A 18 -2.96 6.40 -9.65
CA THR A 18 -2.39 7.24 -10.70
C THR A 18 -0.92 6.94 -10.99
N GLY A 19 -0.26 6.16 -10.13
CA GLY A 19 1.17 5.88 -10.22
C GLY A 19 2.01 7.14 -9.99
N GLN A 20 1.56 8.03 -9.11
CA GLN A 20 2.28 9.27 -8.80
C GLN A 20 2.71 9.30 -7.34
N VAL A 21 3.89 9.86 -7.08
CA VAL A 21 4.43 10.01 -5.72
C VAL A 21 4.81 11.47 -5.50
N GLN A 22 4.27 12.07 -4.45
CA GLN A 22 4.80 13.32 -3.93
C GLN A 22 5.84 12.99 -2.87
N ASP A 23 7.06 13.45 -3.09
CA ASP A 23 8.15 13.36 -2.14
C ASP A 23 8.47 14.73 -1.54
N GLY A 24 9.42 14.76 -0.60
CA GLY A 24 9.86 16.00 0.02
C GLY A 24 10.70 16.92 -0.88
N HIS A 25 10.89 16.62 -2.16
CA HIS A 25 11.72 17.40 -3.10
C HIS A 25 10.90 18.31 -4.03
N GLY A 26 9.57 18.32 -3.87
CA GLY A 26 8.67 19.36 -4.38
C GLY A 26 7.90 18.98 -5.65
N SER A 27 8.51 18.27 -6.59
CA SER A 27 7.81 17.76 -7.79
C SER A 27 7.06 16.44 -7.52
N LEU A 28 6.09 16.13 -8.37
CA LEU A 28 5.47 14.81 -8.43
C LEU A 28 6.30 13.89 -9.32
N ASP A 29 6.66 12.73 -8.79
CA ASP A 29 7.23 11.64 -9.59
C ASP A 29 6.12 10.84 -10.29
N THR A 30 6.45 10.30 -11.46
CA THR A 30 5.59 9.35 -12.19
C THR A 30 6.27 7.99 -12.25
N LEU A 31 5.58 6.96 -11.75
CA LEU A 31 6.07 5.59 -11.70
C LEU A 31 5.83 4.89 -13.04
N ILE A 32 6.91 4.64 -13.79
CA ILE A 32 6.87 3.92 -15.06
C ILE A 32 7.71 2.66 -14.92
N SER A 33 7.12 1.50 -15.19
CA SER A 33 7.78 0.20 -15.06
C SER A 33 8.37 -0.10 -13.65
N ILE A 34 7.81 0.56 -12.64
CA ILE A 34 8.09 0.32 -11.23
C ILE A 34 7.17 -0.79 -10.73
N SER A 35 7.74 -1.71 -9.96
CA SER A 35 7.03 -2.85 -9.38
C SER A 35 7.24 -2.94 -7.86
N LYS A 36 8.16 -2.14 -7.32
CA LYS A 36 8.40 -2.01 -5.88
C LYS A 36 8.53 -0.54 -5.52
N ILE A 37 7.92 -0.13 -4.42
CA ILE A 37 8.10 1.19 -3.81
C ILE A 37 8.68 0.96 -2.42
N THR A 38 9.77 1.66 -2.11
CA THR A 38 10.32 1.75 -0.75
C THR A 38 10.06 3.17 -0.26
N GLY A 39 9.36 3.27 0.87
CA GLY A 39 9.03 4.51 1.55
C GLY A 39 10.24 5.21 2.15
N SER A 40 9.96 6.31 2.85
CA SER A 40 10.94 7.13 3.53
C SER A 40 11.26 6.62 4.93
N ALA A 41 12.01 7.43 5.69
CA ALA A 41 12.22 7.22 7.12
C ALA A 41 11.27 8.09 7.97
N LYS A 42 10.09 8.43 7.44
CA LYS A 42 9.06 9.29 8.04
C LYS A 42 7.71 8.60 7.85
N ASP A 43 6.65 9.19 8.39
CA ASP A 43 5.29 8.66 8.25
C ASP A 43 4.81 8.81 6.81
N ASP A 44 4.73 7.70 6.06
CA ASP A 44 4.31 7.67 4.68
C ASP A 44 2.81 7.35 4.51
N ILE A 45 2.24 7.80 3.38
CA ILE A 45 0.86 7.54 3.00
C ILE A 45 0.83 6.91 1.61
N PHE A 46 0.29 5.69 1.53
CA PHE A 46 0.01 4.98 0.28
C PHE A 46 -1.49 5.03 0.01
N GLU A 47 -1.90 5.87 -0.93
CA GLU A 47 -3.31 6.05 -1.29
C GLU A 47 -3.76 5.05 -2.35
N ILE A 48 -4.89 4.40 -2.08
CA ILE A 48 -5.51 3.43 -2.98
C ILE A 48 -7.02 3.67 -3.10
N THR A 49 -7.61 3.19 -4.18
CA THR A 49 -9.06 3.15 -4.37
C THR A 49 -9.64 1.75 -4.21
N ASN A 50 -8.85 0.72 -4.50
CA ASN A 50 -9.25 -0.69 -4.41
C ASN A 50 -8.01 -1.62 -4.35
N ASN A 51 -8.21 -2.93 -4.22
CA ASN A 51 -7.10 -3.91 -4.16
C ASN A 51 -6.20 -3.93 -5.40
N LEU A 52 -6.72 -3.64 -6.60
CA LEU A 52 -5.91 -3.68 -7.83
C LEU A 52 -4.82 -2.60 -7.83
N ASP A 53 -5.00 -1.50 -7.11
CA ASP A 53 -3.96 -0.48 -6.95
C ASP A 53 -2.78 -1.04 -6.15
N LEU A 54 -3.04 -1.83 -5.10
CA LEU A 54 -1.98 -2.54 -4.36
C LEU A 54 -1.36 -3.67 -5.16
N HIS A 55 -2.14 -4.41 -5.96
CA HIS A 55 -1.63 -5.55 -6.71
C HIS A 55 -0.58 -5.18 -7.78
N GLN A 56 -0.48 -3.90 -8.13
CA GLN A 56 0.52 -3.38 -9.06
C GLN A 56 1.92 -3.27 -8.44
N TYR A 57 2.04 -3.20 -7.11
CA TYR A 57 3.29 -2.88 -6.43
C TYR A 57 3.57 -3.80 -5.24
N THR A 58 4.85 -4.12 -5.03
CA THR A 58 5.35 -4.50 -3.71
C THR A 58 5.63 -3.25 -2.91
N LEU A 59 5.06 -3.12 -1.72
CA LEU A 59 5.24 -1.95 -0.87
C LEU A 59 6.10 -2.29 0.33
N ASP A 60 6.99 -1.37 0.66
CA ASP A 60 7.77 -1.35 1.89
C ASP A 60 7.67 0.08 2.43
N GLY A 61 6.98 0.30 3.56
CA GLY A 61 6.85 1.64 4.14
C GLY A 61 8.15 2.20 4.70
N GLY A 62 9.16 1.34 4.94
CA GLY A 62 10.41 1.78 5.53
C GLY A 62 10.29 1.91 7.05
N THR A 63 10.64 3.08 7.59
CA THR A 63 10.50 3.34 9.03
C THR A 63 9.60 4.53 9.23
N GLY A 64 8.76 4.50 10.26
CA GLY A 64 7.80 5.56 10.50
C GLY A 64 6.52 4.92 11.00
N THR A 65 5.44 5.68 11.00
CA THR A 65 4.08 5.14 11.07
C THR A 65 3.45 5.25 9.69
N ASP A 66 3.48 4.16 8.95
CA ASP A 66 3.11 4.12 7.55
C ASP A 66 1.67 3.63 7.38
N VAL A 67 0.95 4.29 6.48
CA VAL A 67 -0.50 4.10 6.32
C VAL A 67 -0.84 3.79 4.88
N ILE A 68 -1.57 2.69 4.65
CA ILE A 68 -2.34 2.53 3.41
C ILE A 68 -3.71 3.15 3.64
N LYS A 69 -4.06 4.15 2.84
CA LYS A 69 -5.32 4.88 2.93
C LYS A 69 -6.22 4.53 1.75
N LYS A 70 -7.31 3.82 2.04
CA LYS A 70 -8.37 3.54 1.09
C LYS A 70 -9.26 4.79 0.95
N SER A 71 -9.57 5.18 -0.29
CA SER A 71 -10.70 6.08 -0.62
C SER A 71 -11.54 5.55 -1.81
N GLY A 72 -12.62 6.23 -2.17
CA GLY A 72 -13.39 5.89 -3.38
C GLY A 72 -14.66 5.08 -3.09
N SER A 73 -15.04 4.15 -3.97
CA SER A 73 -16.27 3.37 -3.77
C SER A 73 -16.16 2.40 -2.59
N GLY A 74 -17.28 2.17 -1.88
CA GLY A 74 -17.36 1.10 -0.90
C GLY A 74 -17.30 -0.27 -1.58
N GLY A 75 -16.71 -1.27 -0.92
CA GLY A 75 -16.61 -2.61 -1.51
C GLY A 75 -15.93 -3.62 -0.61
N VAL A 76 -15.62 -4.78 -1.19
CA VAL A 76 -14.79 -5.80 -0.51
C VAL A 76 -13.33 -5.42 -0.70
N PHE A 77 -12.60 -5.34 0.41
CA PHE A 77 -11.15 -5.25 0.43
C PHE A 77 -10.58 -6.56 0.96
N THR A 78 -9.76 -7.25 0.16
CA THR A 78 -9.17 -8.54 0.55
C THR A 78 -7.76 -8.36 1.11
N LEU A 79 -7.50 -8.93 2.29
CA LEU A 79 -6.18 -9.06 2.90
C LEU A 79 -5.66 -10.48 2.71
N GLY A 80 -4.38 -10.61 2.37
CA GLY A 80 -3.69 -11.90 2.34
C GLY A 80 -3.89 -12.72 1.06
N ASP A 81 -4.43 -12.12 0.00
CA ASP A 81 -4.34 -12.72 -1.33
C ASP A 81 -2.87 -12.79 -1.81
N SER A 82 -2.61 -13.55 -2.88
CA SER A 82 -1.24 -13.79 -3.37
C SER A 82 -0.54 -12.55 -3.93
N ASN A 83 -1.26 -11.45 -4.16
CA ASN A 83 -0.70 -10.20 -4.69
C ASN A 83 -0.56 -9.14 -3.59
N PHE A 84 -1.00 -9.44 -2.36
CA PHE A 84 -0.90 -8.56 -1.20
C PHE A 84 0.53 -8.62 -0.63
N HIS A 85 1.43 -7.84 -1.23
CA HIS A 85 2.84 -7.76 -0.85
C HIS A 85 3.17 -6.42 -0.18
N ILE A 86 2.93 -6.33 1.12
CA ILE A 86 3.26 -5.14 1.92
C ILE A 86 4.19 -5.50 3.08
N ALA A 87 5.10 -4.59 3.43
CA ALA A 87 5.98 -4.66 4.58
C ALA A 87 6.07 -3.29 5.24
N ASN A 88 6.31 -3.25 6.56
CA ASN A 88 6.44 -2.02 7.34
C ASN A 88 5.28 -1.04 7.08
N ILE A 89 4.05 -1.55 7.26
CA ILE A 89 2.82 -0.75 7.20
C ILE A 89 2.07 -1.00 8.50
N GLU A 90 1.85 0.05 9.29
CA GLU A 90 1.26 -0.05 10.62
C GLU A 90 -0.26 0.07 10.57
N LYS A 91 -0.80 0.76 9.55
CA LYS A 91 -2.22 1.07 9.49
C LYS A 91 -2.81 0.85 8.09
N LEU A 92 -3.98 0.23 8.06
CA LEU A 92 -4.91 0.29 6.93
C LEU A 92 -6.08 1.20 7.33
N ASP A 93 -6.29 2.30 6.62
CA ASP A 93 -7.28 3.33 6.92
C ASP A 93 -8.43 3.31 5.90
N PHE A 94 -9.66 3.15 6.39
CA PHE A 94 -10.92 3.14 5.62
C PHE A 94 -11.86 4.28 6.05
N ALA A 95 -11.30 5.42 6.50
CA ALA A 95 -12.08 6.56 6.97
C ALA A 95 -12.75 7.41 5.86
N ASP A 96 -13.00 6.85 4.67
CA ASP A 96 -13.63 7.55 3.55
C ASP A 96 -15.15 7.72 3.70
N GLY A 97 -15.73 7.12 4.75
CA GLY A 97 -17.16 7.19 5.08
C GLY A 97 -18.02 6.22 4.29
N GLN A 98 -17.43 5.36 3.48
CA GLN A 98 -18.12 4.36 2.68
C GLN A 98 -18.26 3.04 3.42
N ASN A 99 -19.23 2.23 3.00
CA ASN A 99 -19.39 0.87 3.52
C ASN A 99 -18.37 -0.05 2.86
N ASP A 100 -17.27 -0.31 3.58
CA ASP A 100 -16.26 -1.28 3.19
C ASP A 100 -16.39 -2.59 3.98
N THR A 101 -16.13 -3.71 3.32
CA THR A 101 -16.07 -5.05 3.91
C THR A 101 -14.65 -5.55 3.84
N LEU A 102 -14.06 -5.88 4.98
CA LEU A 102 -12.74 -6.50 5.03
C LEU A 102 -12.85 -8.02 4.93
N SER A 103 -12.35 -8.59 3.85
CA SER A 103 -12.18 -10.04 3.69
C SER A 103 -10.74 -10.42 4.05
N VAL A 104 -10.53 -11.47 4.84
CA VAL A 104 -9.19 -11.91 5.23
C VAL A 104 -8.98 -13.36 4.81
N GLU A 105 -8.01 -13.57 3.92
CA GLU A 105 -7.62 -14.88 3.40
C GLU A 105 -6.71 -15.59 4.41
N LEU A 106 -7.26 -16.59 5.10
CA LEU A 106 -6.53 -17.37 6.12
C LEU A 106 -6.23 -18.81 5.66
N THR A 107 -6.54 -19.16 4.41
CA THR A 107 -6.44 -20.53 3.89
C THR A 107 -5.03 -21.09 3.98
N GLY A 108 -3.99 -20.24 3.84
CA GLY A 108 -2.59 -20.62 4.01
C GLY A 108 -2.19 -21.00 5.45
N LEU A 109 -2.93 -20.54 6.46
CA LEU A 109 -2.66 -20.80 7.88
C LEU A 109 -3.27 -22.13 8.36
N PHE A 110 -4.44 -22.50 7.84
CA PHE A 110 -5.15 -23.71 8.25
C PHE A 110 -4.95 -24.85 7.26
N ARG A 111 -3.73 -25.37 7.16
CA ARG A 111 -3.48 -26.62 6.43
C ARG A 111 -4.11 -27.78 7.18
N ARG A 112 -5.26 -28.28 6.69
CA ARG A 112 -5.92 -29.50 7.20
C ARG A 112 -4.94 -30.68 7.09
N ARG A 113 -4.30 -31.07 8.20
CA ARG A 113 -3.57 -32.34 8.28
C ARG A 113 -4.60 -33.46 8.49
N PHE A 114 -4.99 -34.15 7.43
CA PHE A 114 -5.53 -35.49 7.58
C PHE A 114 -4.37 -36.47 7.54
N SER A 115 -4.21 -37.19 8.64
CA SER A 115 -3.53 -38.49 8.68
C SER A 115 -4.44 -39.56 8.12
#